data_AF-A0A6A2F5S9-F1
#
_entry.id   AF-A0A6A2F5S9-F1
#
_cell.length_a   1.000
_cell.length_b   1.000
_cell.length_c   1.000
_cell.angle_alpha   90.00
_cell.angle_beta   90.00
_cell.angle_gamma   90.00
#
_symmetry.space_group_name_H-M   'P 1'
#
loop_
_entity.id
_entity.type
_entity.pdbx_description
1 polymer ?
#
loop_
_entity_poly.entity_id
_entity_poly.type
_entity_poly.pdbx_seq_one_letter_code
_entity_poly.pdbx_strand_id
1 'polypeptide(L)'
;MTETTTLTLKFKGIEAHLLKQMVDLGLFNNKSEAIRSALIKYAIDLNLLDKKTIWQEIQANKKRKVSPEQLIVDVRSIRDEA
;
A
#
# COMPACT_ATOMS: atom_id res chain seq x y z
N MET A 1 -2.41 16.95 -6.80
CA MET A 1 -2.88 16.76 -8.19
C MET A 1 -3.67 15.47 -8.25
N THR A 2 -4.92 15.48 -8.69
CA THR A 2 -5.72 14.25 -8.85
C THR A 2 -5.62 13.76 -10.28
N GLU A 3 -4.45 13.25 -10.66
CA GLU A 3 -4.28 12.56 -11.93
C GLU A 3 -4.72 11.10 -11.77
N THR A 4 -5.70 10.68 -12.56
CA THR A 4 -6.16 9.29 -12.61
C THR A 4 -5.86 8.74 -13.99
N THR A 5 -5.19 7.58 -14.04
CA THR A 5 -4.96 6.84 -15.28
C THR A 5 -5.29 5.36 -15.07
N THR A 6 -5.72 4.69 -16.13
CA THR A 6 -6.10 3.28 -16.12
C THR A 6 -5.20 2.51 -17.09
N LEU A 7 -4.76 1.33 -16.66
CA LEU A 7 -3.93 0.44 -17.47
C LEU A 7 -4.41 -1.00 -17.33
N THR A 8 -4.21 -1.80 -18.37
CA THR A 8 -4.49 -3.25 -18.38
C THR A 8 -3.18 -4.00 -18.58
N LEU A 9 -2.85 -4.91 -17.66
CA LEU A 9 -1.62 -5.71 -17.72
C LEU A 9 -1.94 -7.19 -17.88
N LYS A 10 -1.11 -7.87 -18.65
CA LYS A 10 -1.13 -9.33 -18.79
C LYS A 10 0.17 -9.91 -18.24
N PHE A 11 0.13 -10.35 -16.99
CA PHE A 11 1.24 -11.04 -16.34
C PHE A 11 1.37 -12.47 -16.84
N LYS A 12 2.62 -12.97 -16.95
CA LYS A 12 2.91 -14.33 -17.41
C LYS A 12 3.93 -15.02 -16.51
N GLY A 13 3.87 -16.35 -16.45
CA GLY A 13 4.83 -17.17 -15.71
C GLY A 13 4.98 -16.74 -14.25
N ILE A 14 6.21 -16.42 -13.85
CA ILE A 14 6.56 -16.09 -12.46
C ILE A 14 5.81 -14.86 -11.93
N GLU A 15 5.54 -13.86 -12.78
CA GLU A 15 4.84 -12.64 -12.36
C GLU A 15 3.40 -12.94 -11.94
N ALA A 16 2.71 -13.79 -12.72
CA ALA A 16 1.34 -14.20 -12.42
C ALA A 16 1.29 -15.07 -11.16
N HIS A 17 2.30 -15.92 -10.96
CA HIS A 17 2.42 -16.76 -9.77
C HIS A 17 2.64 -15.93 -8.51
N LEU A 18 3.62 -15.01 -8.53
CA LEU A 18 3.93 -14.12 -7.41
C LEU A 18 2.73 -13.25 -7.04
N LEU A 19 2.07 -12.66 -8.03
CA LEU A 19 0.89 -11.83 -7.82
C LEU A 19 -0.28 -12.60 -7.20
N LYS A 20 -0.44 -13.89 -7.55
CA LYS A 20 -1.41 -14.78 -6.93
C LYS A 20 -1.02 -15.08 -5.48
N GLN A 21 0.23 -15.47 -5.22
CA GLN A 21 0.72 -15.77 -3.87
C GLN A 21 0.57 -14.58 -2.92
N MET A 22 0.87 -13.37 -3.38
CA MET A 22 0.72 -12.14 -2.59
C MET A 22 -0.70 -11.93 -2.06
N VAL A 23 -1.71 -12.30 -2.85
CA VAL A 23 -3.13 -12.22 -2.44
C VAL A 23 -3.51 -13.42 -1.58
N ASP A 24 -3.09 -14.63 -1.97
CA ASP A 24 -3.41 -15.86 -1.24
C ASP A 24 -2.84 -15.86 0.19
N LEU A 25 -1.66 -15.26 0.39
CA LEU A 25 -1.03 -15.06 1.71
C LEU A 25 -1.68 -13.95 2.54
N GLY A 26 -2.67 -13.23 1.99
CA GLY A 26 -3.34 -12.13 2.66
C GLY A 26 -2.50 -10.86 2.80
N LEU A 27 -1.38 -10.74 2.07
CA LEU A 27 -0.55 -9.52 2.11
C LEU A 27 -1.27 -8.32 1.47
N PHE A 28 -2.13 -8.58 0.49
CA PHE A 28 -2.97 -7.58 -0.17
C PHE A 28 -4.37 -8.14 -0.42
N ASN A 29 -5.40 -7.27 -0.41
CA ASN A 29 -6.78 -7.72 -0.60
C ASN A 29 -7.06 -8.17 -2.03
N ASN A 30 -6.36 -7.60 -3.01
CA ASN A 30 -6.49 -7.97 -4.42
C ASN A 30 -5.23 -7.65 -5.23
N LYS A 31 -5.19 -8.19 -6.46
CA LYS A 31 -4.07 -8.01 -7.39
C LYS A 31 -3.79 -6.55 -7.73
N SER A 32 -4.83 -5.73 -7.89
CA SER A 32 -4.69 -4.31 -8.24
C SER A 32 -4.05 -3.50 -7.11
N GLU A 33 -4.32 -3.87 -5.86
CA GLU A 33 -3.67 -3.29 -4.68
C GLU A 33 -2.20 -3.70 -4.58
N ALA A 34 -1.90 -4.98 -4.80
CA ALA A 34 -0.53 -5.48 -4.83
C ALA A 34 0.32 -4.76 -5.88
N ILE A 35 -0.19 -4.60 -7.12
CA ILE A 35 0.53 -3.91 -8.20
C ILE A 35 0.73 -2.41 -7.91
N ARG A 36 -0.29 -1.71 -7.39
CA ARG A 36 -0.14 -0.30 -7.00
C ARG A 36 0.91 -0.14 -5.89
N SER A 37 0.93 -1.06 -4.93
CA SER A 37 1.91 -1.05 -3.83
C SER A 37 3.33 -1.33 -4.33
N ALA A 38 3.47 -2.30 -5.26
CA ALA A 38 4.75 -2.62 -5.88
C ALA A 38 5.32 -1.44 -6.68
N LEU A 39 4.47 -0.69 -7.40
CA LEU A 39 4.90 0.51 -8.14
C LEU A 39 5.47 1.58 -7.20
N ILE A 40 4.79 1.87 -6.09
CA ILE A 40 5.26 2.83 -5.10
C ILE A 40 6.57 2.37 -4.47
N LYS A 41 6.66 1.09 -4.09
CA LYS A 41 7.88 0.51 -3.52
C LYS A 41 9.05 0.62 -4.49
N TYR A 42 8.85 0.26 -5.76
CA TYR A 42 9.89 0.35 -6.78
C TYR A 42 10.34 1.80 -7.02
N ALA A 43 9.42 2.76 -7.02
CA ALA A 43 9.75 4.18 -7.13
C ALA A 43 10.59 4.70 -5.94
N ILE A 44 10.30 4.23 -4.71
CA ILE A 44 11.14 4.51 -3.53
C ILE A 44 12.54 3.91 -3.70
N ASP A 45 12.62 2.65 -4.13
CA ASP A 45 13.89 1.93 -4.28
C ASP A 45 14.79 2.56 -5.36
N LEU A 46 14.18 3.17 -6.39
CA LEU A 46 14.86 3.94 -7.41
C LEU A 46 15.14 5.40 -7.01
N ASN A 47 14.83 5.81 -5.78
CA ASN A 47 14.91 7.21 -5.31
C ASN A 47 14.12 8.22 -6.17
N LEU A 48 13.08 7.77 -6.88
CA LEU A 48 12.16 8.64 -7.61
C LEU A 48 11.15 9.32 -6.67
N LEU A 49 10.92 8.72 -5.50
CA LEU A 49 10.07 9.28 -4.45
C LEU A 49 10.81 9.29 -3.10
N ASP A 50 10.89 10.47 -2.49
CA ASP A 50 11.36 10.62 -1.11
C ASP A 50 10.31 10.09 -0.12
N LYS A 51 10.77 9.32 0.87
CA LYS A 51 9.99 8.82 2.00
C LYS A 51 9.24 9.94 2.72
N LYS A 52 9.83 11.13 2.87
CA LYS A 52 9.19 12.28 3.52
C LYS A 52 7.99 12.79 2.71
N THR A 53 8.15 12.92 1.39
CA THR A 53 7.07 13.34 0.50
C THR A 53 5.94 12.31 0.48
N ILE A 54 6.26 11.01 0.44
CA ILE A 54 5.24 9.96 0.51
C ILE A 54 4.47 10.03 1.84
N TRP A 55 5.17 10.22 2.95
CA TRP A 55 4.51 10.37 4.25
C TRP A 55 3.54 11.55 4.28
N GLN A 56 3.94 12.69 3.71
CA GLN A 56 3.06 13.86 3.59
C GLN A 56 1.82 13.58 2.73
N GLU A 57 1.99 12.90 1.58
CA GLU A 57 0.88 12.52 0.70
C GLU A 57 -0.08 11.50 1.34
N ILE A 58 0.45 10.55 2.13
CA ILE A 58 -0.37 9.60 2.91
C ILE A 58 -1.18 10.36 3.97
N GLN A 59 -0.58 11.32 4.66
CA GLN A 59 -1.26 12.15 5.65
C GLN A 59 -2.32 13.06 5.02
N ALA A 60 -2.05 13.59 3.83
CA ALA A 60 -2.99 14.41 3.07
C ALA A 60 -4.22 13.61 2.59
N ASN A 61 -4.02 12.35 2.23
CA ASN A 61 -5.09 11.43 1.86
C ASN A 61 -5.67 10.75 3.11
N LYS A 62 -6.62 11.40 3.79
CA LYS A 62 -7.37 10.82 4.93
C LYS A 62 -8.16 9.57 4.51
N LYS A 63 -7.50 8.40 4.47
CA LYS A 63 -8.15 7.10 4.24
C LYS A 63 -8.86 6.57 5.49
N ARG A 64 -8.35 6.93 6.66
CA ARG A 64 -8.95 6.56 7.94
C ARG A 64 -9.95 7.64 8.35
N LYS A 65 -11.23 7.28 8.51
CA LYS A 65 -12.20 8.05 9.32
C LYS A 65 -11.86 8.01 10.81
N VAL A 66 -10.61 7.73 11.14
CA VAL A 66 -10.12 7.44 12.50
C VAL A 66 -9.10 8.53 12.78
N SER A 67 -9.34 9.29 13.84
CA SER A 67 -8.43 10.36 14.23
C SER A 67 -7.08 9.78 14.69
N PRO A 68 -6.00 10.57 14.67
CA PRO A 68 -4.71 10.14 15.21
C PRO A 68 -4.81 9.62 16.65
N GLU A 69 -5.68 10.23 17.46
CA GLU A 69 -5.93 9.82 18.84
C GLU A 69 -6.55 8.42 18.91
N GLN A 70 -7.56 8.15 18.08
CA GLN A 70 -8.20 6.85 18.02
C GLN A 70 -7.23 5.78 17.50
N LEU A 71 -6.38 6.12 16.54
CA LEU A 71 -5.34 5.20 16.06
C LEU A 71 -4.31 4.84 17.15
N ILE A 72 -3.94 5.80 18.01
CA ILE A 72 -3.04 5.53 19.15
C ILE A 72 -3.68 4.57 20.14
N VAL A 73 -4.99 4.70 20.39
CA VAL A 73 -5.73 3.78 21.25
C VAL A 73 -5.74 2.37 20.66
N ASP A 74 -6.10 2.24 19.37
CA ASP A 74 -6.17 0.94 18.69
C ASP A 74 -4.81 0.24 18.63
N VAL A 75 -3.72 0.99 18.46
CA VAL A 75 -2.35 0.43 18.46
C VAL A 75 -1.93 -0.01 19.87
N ARG A 76 -2.34 0.71 20.91
CA ARG A 76 -2.07 0.33 22.31
C ARG A 76 -2.82 -0.94 22.69
N SER A 77 -4.10 -1.06 22.34
CA SER A 77 -4.88 -2.27 22.65
C SER A 77 -4.29 -3.52 22.02
N ILE A 78 -3.81 -3.44 20.76
CA ILE A 78 -3.13 -4.56 20.09
C ILE A 78 -1.81 -4.93 20.78
N ARG A 79 -1.10 -3.95 21.36
CA ARG A 79 0.20 -4.17 22.03
C ARG A 79 0.03 -4.77 23.43
N ASP A 80 -1.05 -4.46 24.12
CA ASP A 80 -1.33 -4.96 25.47
C ASP A 80 -1.99 -6.35 25.46
N GLU A 81 -2.47 -6.83 24.31
CA GLU A 81 -3.00 -8.17 24.08
C GLU A 81 -1.93 -9.23 23.68
N ALA A 82 -0.64 -8.83 23.59
CA ALA A 82 0.51 -9.68 23.24
C ALA A 82 1.54 -9.77 24.38
#